data_AF-A0A4D9CQS1-F1
#
_entry.id   AF-A0A4D9CQS1-F1
#
_cell.length_a   1.000
_cell.length_b   1.000
_cell.length_c   1.000
_cell.angle_alpha   90.00
_cell.angle_beta   90.00
_cell.angle_gamma   90.00
#
_symmetry.space_group_name_H-M   'P 1'
#
loop_
_entity.id
_entity.type
_entity.pdbx_description
1 polymer ?
#
loop_
_entity_poly.entity_id
_entity_poly.type
_entity_poly.pdbx_seq_one_letter_code
_entity_poly.pdbx_strand_id
1 'polypeptide(L)'
;MAGVQFKASLKAAQEALERNDHATAYAQLSQENSEGNLPYPYLVSKGVAAHGLGKVEEALSLLQRASGLRSDLPKAWKALGDVYEGQRRWEEAIQATEVKREGGGEGEEGGRE
;
A
#
# COMPACT_ATOMS: atom_id res chain seq x y z
N MET A 1 -1.98 26.31 0.42
CA MET A 1 -1.50 25.60 -0.79
C MET A 1 -1.05 24.16 -0.45
N ALA A 2 -1.88 23.36 0.23
CA ALA A 2 -1.49 22.02 0.69
C ALA A 2 -1.55 20.95 -0.43
N GLY A 3 -2.44 21.10 -1.42
CA GLY A 3 -2.66 20.09 -2.47
C GLY A 3 -1.50 19.87 -3.46
N VAL A 4 -0.57 20.83 -3.58
CA VAL A 4 0.56 20.73 -4.54
C VAL A 4 1.71 19.91 -3.95
N GLN A 5 1.95 20.03 -2.64
CA GLN A 5 3.01 19.28 -1.95
C GLN A 5 2.72 17.77 -1.99
N PHE A 6 1.48 17.35 -1.71
CA PHE A 6 1.10 15.92 -1.76
C PHE A 6 1.34 15.26 -3.11
N LYS A 7 1.05 15.95 -4.23
CA LYS A 7 1.25 15.39 -5.57
C LYS A 7 2.74 15.30 -5.92
N ALA A 8 3.53 16.31 -5.56
CA ALA A 8 4.96 16.32 -5.83
C ALA A 8 5.67 15.18 -5.11
N SER A 9 5.32 14.94 -3.86
CA SER A 9 6.01 13.95 -3.04
C SER A 9 5.51 12.53 -3.28
N LEU A 10 4.22 12.36 -3.63
CA LEU A 10 3.75 11.08 -4.17
C LEU A 10 4.52 10.72 -5.45
N LYS A 11 4.71 11.69 -6.35
CA LYS A 11 5.49 11.48 -7.58
C LYS A 11 6.94 11.11 -7.26
N ALA A 12 7.59 11.82 -6.35
CA ALA A 12 8.97 11.53 -5.94
C ALA A 12 9.09 10.12 -5.31
N ALA A 13 8.12 9.71 -4.49
CA ALA A 13 8.07 8.38 -3.93
C ALA A 13 7.85 7.31 -5.01
N GLN A 14 7.01 7.57 -6.02
CA GLN A 14 6.84 6.68 -7.16
C GLN A 14 8.14 6.51 -7.95
N GLU A 15 8.85 7.60 -8.24
CA GLU A 15 10.15 7.55 -8.93
C GLU A 15 11.19 6.74 -8.13
N ALA A 16 11.18 6.85 -6.81
CA ALA A 16 12.02 6.03 -5.94
C ALA A 16 11.61 4.54 -6.00
N LEU A 17 10.32 4.23 -5.99
CA LEU A 17 9.82 2.85 -6.16
C LEU A 17 10.18 2.27 -7.54
N GLU A 18 10.15 3.06 -8.61
CA GLU A 18 10.58 2.64 -9.95
C GLU A 18 12.08 2.31 -10.01
N ARG A 19 12.89 2.97 -9.19
CA ARG A 19 14.31 2.67 -9.01
C ARG A 19 14.57 1.50 -8.04
N ASN A 20 13.51 0.83 -7.56
CA ASN A 20 13.57 -0.21 -6.54
C ASN A 20 14.08 0.30 -5.17
N ASP A 21 13.92 1.59 -4.92
CA ASP A 21 14.50 2.35 -3.82
C ASP A 21 13.44 2.61 -2.72
N HIS A 22 12.98 1.52 -2.10
CA HIS A 22 11.92 1.56 -1.09
C HIS A 22 12.28 2.41 0.14
N ALA A 23 13.56 2.47 0.52
CA ALA A 23 14.05 3.29 1.62
C ALA A 23 13.80 4.78 1.37
N THR A 24 14.14 5.24 0.18
CA THR A 24 14.00 6.62 -0.24
C THR A 24 12.53 7.01 -0.32
N ALA A 25 11.70 6.16 -0.94
CA ALA A 25 10.25 6.37 -1.01
C ALA A 25 9.64 6.49 0.40
N TYR A 26 9.97 5.56 1.29
CA TYR A 26 9.45 5.55 2.66
C TYR A 26 9.87 6.80 3.45
N ALA A 27 11.12 7.23 3.32
CA ALA A 27 11.65 8.41 4.00
C ALA A 27 10.91 9.68 3.55
N GLN A 28 10.72 9.86 2.24
CA GLN A 28 9.96 11.00 1.69
C GLN A 28 8.52 11.01 2.21
N LEU A 29 7.83 9.87 2.13
CA LEU A 29 6.46 9.74 2.61
C LEU A 29 6.33 9.90 4.14
N SER A 30 7.41 9.65 4.89
CA SER A 30 7.45 9.83 6.35
C SER A 30 7.71 11.27 6.78
N GLN A 31 8.42 12.06 5.95
CA GLN A 31 8.66 13.48 6.25
C GLN A 31 7.38 14.32 6.17
N GLU A 32 6.43 13.97 5.31
CA GLU A 32 5.17 14.70 5.15
C GLU A 32 4.03 14.23 6.05
N ASN A 33 4.32 13.32 6.98
CA ASN A 33 3.37 12.82 7.97
C ASN A 33 2.94 13.88 9.00
N SER A 34 3.33 15.16 8.80
CA SER A 34 3.16 16.26 9.76
C SER A 34 1.78 16.94 9.70
N GLU A 35 1.00 16.76 8.64
CA GLU A 35 -0.28 17.48 8.46
C GLU A 35 -1.50 16.56 8.49
N GLY A 36 -1.65 15.74 9.54
CA GLY A 36 -2.94 15.26 10.11
C GLY A 36 -3.96 14.48 9.27
N ASN A 37 -3.88 14.46 7.94
CA ASN A 37 -4.85 13.82 7.05
C ASN A 37 -4.21 13.46 5.71
N LEU A 38 -3.40 12.39 5.71
CA LEU A 38 -2.78 11.88 4.49
C LEU A 38 -3.85 11.27 3.55
N PRO A 39 -3.84 11.60 2.26
CA PRO A 39 -4.76 11.00 1.30
C PRO A 39 -4.45 9.50 1.13
N TYR A 40 -5.47 8.70 0.83
CA TYR A 40 -5.33 7.24 0.70
C TYR A 40 -4.19 6.76 -0.25
N PRO A 41 -3.84 7.45 -1.37
CA PRO A 41 -2.72 7.00 -2.22
C PRO A 41 -1.38 7.04 -1.48
N TYR A 42 -1.23 7.97 -0.54
CA TYR A 42 -0.03 8.12 0.28
C TYR A 42 0.16 6.92 1.20
N LEU A 43 -0.92 6.51 1.87
CA LEU A 43 -0.91 5.33 2.75
C LEU A 43 -0.56 4.06 1.97
N VAL A 44 -1.07 3.92 0.74
CA VAL A 44 -0.75 2.78 -0.14
C VAL A 44 0.72 2.79 -0.54
N SER A 45 1.24 3.91 -1.07
CA SER A 45 2.65 4.01 -1.46
C SER A 45 3.59 3.82 -0.27
N LYS A 46 3.22 4.32 0.91
CA LYS A 46 4.01 4.16 2.14
C LYS A 46 3.99 2.72 2.63
N GLY A 47 2.85 2.04 2.53
CA GLY A 47 2.72 0.62 2.84
C GLY A 47 3.58 -0.25 1.92
N VAL A 48 3.57 0.02 0.61
CA VAL A 48 4.42 -0.69 -0.37
C VAL A 48 5.90 -0.48 -0.07
N ALA A 49 6.30 0.77 0.22
CA ALA A 49 7.67 1.08 0.58
C ALA A 49 8.09 0.40 1.90
N ALA A 50 7.22 0.42 2.93
CA ALA A 50 7.45 -0.26 4.19
C ALA A 50 7.59 -1.79 4.01
N HIS A 51 6.78 -2.39 3.14
CA HIS A 51 6.87 -3.81 2.80
C HIS A 51 8.24 -4.15 2.18
N GLY A 52 8.68 -3.38 1.19
CA GLY A 52 10.00 -3.55 0.57
C GLY A 52 11.17 -3.37 1.54
N LEU A 53 10.95 -2.67 2.67
CA LEU A 53 11.91 -2.52 3.76
C LEU A 53 11.84 -3.62 4.82
N GLY A 54 10.93 -4.59 4.69
CA GLY A 54 10.68 -5.61 5.71
C GLY A 54 9.89 -5.10 6.92
N LYS A 55 9.38 -3.86 6.90
CA LYS A 55 8.52 -3.29 7.94
C LYS A 55 7.08 -3.75 7.76
N VAL A 56 6.86 -5.05 7.91
CA VAL A 56 5.60 -5.64 7.48
C VAL A 56 4.40 -5.19 8.33
N GLU A 57 4.54 -5.16 9.65
CA GLU A 57 3.45 -4.75 10.55
C GLU A 57 2.98 -3.32 10.25
N GLU A 58 3.92 -2.44 9.93
CA GLU A 58 3.62 -1.06 9.56
C GLU A 58 2.95 -0.98 8.19
N ALA A 59 3.41 -1.77 7.22
CA ALA A 59 2.79 -1.86 5.90
C ALA A 59 1.31 -2.29 6.01
N LEU A 60 1.03 -3.34 6.79
CA LEU A 60 -0.32 -3.82 7.03
C LEU A 60 -1.20 -2.73 7.67
N SER A 61 -0.71 -2.09 8.73
CA SER A 61 -1.44 -1.02 9.43
C SER A 61 -1.79 0.16 8.51
N LEU A 62 -0.82 0.59 7.68
CA LEU A 62 -1.01 1.67 6.72
C LEU A 62 -2.04 1.31 5.64
N LEU A 63 -1.94 0.10 5.09
CA LEU A 63 -2.84 -0.36 4.04
C LEU A 63 -4.25 -0.64 4.53
N GLN A 64 -4.41 -1.17 5.75
CA GLN A 64 -5.71 -1.32 6.42
C GLN A 64 -6.36 0.05 6.67
N ARG A 65 -5.57 1.06 7.04
CA ARG A 65 -6.07 2.42 7.20
C ARG A 65 -6.50 3.01 5.85
N ALA A 66 -5.77 2.70 4.77
CA ALA A 66 -6.15 3.11 3.41
C ALA A 66 -7.46 2.47 2.95
N SER A 67 -7.64 1.17 3.20
CA SER A 67 -8.89 0.46 2.86
C SER A 67 -10.07 0.89 3.73
N GLY A 68 -9.83 1.28 4.98
CA GLY A 68 -10.85 1.89 5.84
C GLY A 68 -11.32 3.27 5.37
N LEU A 69 -10.44 4.05 4.72
CA LEU A 69 -10.81 5.33 4.12
C LEU A 69 -11.58 5.17 2.80
N ARG A 70 -11.25 4.14 2.02
CA ARG A 70 -11.94 3.83 0.77
C ARG A 70 -11.97 2.32 0.55
N SER A 71 -13.15 1.74 0.72
CA SER A 71 -13.35 0.29 0.54
C SER A 71 -13.12 -0.15 -0.91
N ASP A 72 -13.42 0.73 -1.87
CA ASP A 72 -13.16 0.54 -3.30
C ASP A 72 -11.76 1.04 -3.69
N LEU A 73 -10.72 0.39 -3.14
CA LEU A 73 -9.34 0.69 -3.46
C LEU A 73 -8.54 -0.57 -3.82
N PRO A 74 -8.63 -1.05 -5.08
CA PRO A 74 -7.97 -2.28 -5.52
C PRO A 74 -6.46 -2.29 -5.26
N LYS A 75 -5.81 -1.12 -5.32
CA LYS A 75 -4.37 -0.97 -5.05
C LYS A 75 -3.98 -1.27 -3.60
N ALA A 76 -4.80 -0.89 -2.61
CA ALA A 76 -4.52 -1.20 -1.20
C ALA A 76 -4.67 -2.70 -0.94
N TRP A 77 -5.73 -3.32 -1.46
CA TRP A 77 -5.97 -4.75 -1.33
C TRP A 77 -4.88 -5.59 -2.01
N LYS A 78 -4.44 -5.18 -3.22
CA LYS A 78 -3.32 -5.83 -3.90
C LYS A 78 -2.05 -5.76 -3.05
N ALA A 79 -1.70 -4.57 -2.56
CA ALA A 79 -0.53 -4.40 -1.71
C ALA A 79 -0.64 -5.17 -0.39
N LEU A 80 -1.84 -5.30 0.21
CA LEU A 80 -2.07 -6.14 1.39
C LEU A 80 -1.81 -7.62 1.07
N GLY A 81 -2.33 -8.09 -0.07
CA GLY A 81 -2.08 -9.44 -0.56
C GLY A 81 -0.59 -9.71 -0.70
N ASP A 82 0.12 -8.87 -1.46
CA ASP A 82 1.57 -8.98 -1.67
C ASP A 82 2.34 -9.05 -0.33
N VAL A 83 1.90 -8.27 0.66
CA VAL A 83 2.47 -8.24 2.00
C VAL A 83 2.25 -9.55 2.77
N TYR A 84 1.02 -10.10 2.74
CA TYR A 84 0.72 -11.35 3.42
C TYR A 84 1.38 -12.56 2.74
N GLU A 85 1.47 -12.55 1.40
CA GLU A 85 2.21 -13.55 0.63
C GLU A 85 3.70 -13.54 0.98
N GLY A 86 4.31 -12.35 1.08
CA GLY A 86 5.70 -12.18 1.50
C GLY A 86 5.98 -12.73 2.91
N GLN A 87 4.98 -12.70 3.80
CA GLN A 87 5.09 -13.30 5.14
C GLN A 87 4.76 -14.79 5.21
N ARG A 88 4.39 -15.42 4.09
CA ARG A 88 3.85 -16.80 4.07
C ARG A 88 2.64 -16.96 4.99
N ARG A 89 1.92 -15.88 5.30
CA ARG A 89 0.67 -15.86 6.08
C ARG A 89 -0.50 -16.03 5.12
N TRP A 90 -0.54 -17.18 4.46
CA TRP A 90 -1.48 -17.46 3.38
C TRP A 90 -2.94 -17.40 3.84
N GLU A 91 -3.24 -17.80 5.09
CA GLU A 91 -4.61 -17.75 5.63
C GLU A 91 -5.15 -16.32 5.73
N GLU A 92 -4.32 -15.36 6.15
CA GLU A 92 -4.73 -13.95 6.21
C GLU A 92 -4.72 -13.28 4.85
N ALA A 93 -3.84 -13.69 3.94
CA ALA A 93 -3.88 -13.28 2.54
C ALA A 93 -5.22 -13.68 1.89
N ILE A 94 -5.66 -14.92 2.15
CA ILE A 94 -6.93 -15.45 1.67
C ILE A 94 -8.08 -14.65 2.27
N GLN A 95 -8.14 -14.44 3.58
CA GLN A 95 -9.18 -13.61 4.18
C GLN A 95 -9.22 -12.19 3.61
N ALA A 96 -8.08 -11.53 3.42
CA ALA A 96 -8.02 -10.19 2.84
C ALA A 96 -8.47 -10.14 1.37
N THR A 97 -8.17 -11.18 0.58
CA THR A 97 -8.59 -11.30 -0.82
C THR A 97 -10.03 -11.80 -0.98
N GLU A 98 -10.52 -12.63 -0.05
CA GLU A 98 -11.91 -13.08 0.03
C GLU A 98 -12.86 -11.92 0.34
N VAL A 99 -12.49 -11.04 1.28
CA VAL A 99 -13.24 -9.81 1.56
C VAL A 99 -13.35 -8.91 0.31
N LYS A 100 -12.32 -8.88 -0.56
CA LYS A 100 -12.43 -8.22 -1.89
C LYS A 100 -13.37 -8.99 -2.82
N ARG A 101 -13.22 -10.31 -2.92
CA ARG A 101 -13.95 -11.18 -3.86
C ARG A 101 -15.45 -11.12 -3.63
N GLU A 102 -15.91 -11.03 -2.39
CA GLU A 102 -17.34 -10.90 -2.08
C GLU A 102 -17.88 -9.49 -2.36
N GLY A 103 -17.01 -8.48 -2.46
CA GLY A 103 -17.39 -7.07 -2.65
C GLY A 103 -17.46 -6.57 -4.10
N GLY A 104 -16.83 -7.25 -5.07
CA GLY A 104 -17.01 -6.88 -6.48
C GLY A 104 -15.92 -7.38 -7.43
N GLY A 105 -16.38 -7.97 -8.54
CA GLY A 105 -15.69 -7.98 -9.82
C GLY A 105 -14.60 -9.03 -9.99
N GLU A 106 -14.90 -9.98 -10.87
CA GLU A 106 -14.03 -11.00 -11.44
C GLU A 106 -12.72 -10.41 -12.03
N GLY A 107 -11.63 -11.19 -11.98
CA GLY A 107 -10.33 -10.88 -12.61
C GLY A 107 -9.18 -10.74 -11.60
N GLU A 108 -8.08 -11.47 -11.65
CA GLU A 108 -7.56 -12.43 -12.63
C GLU A 108 -6.69 -13.45 -11.88
N GLU A 109 -6.62 -14.66 -12.42
CA GLU A 109 -5.66 -15.71 -12.07
C GLU A 109 -4.21 -15.25 -12.26
N GLY A 110 -3.32 -15.91 -11.53
CA GLY A 110 -1.89 -15.94 -11.83
C GLY A 110 -1.12 -16.14 -10.53
N GLY A 111 -0.55 -17.28 -10.22
CA GLY A 111 -0.32 -18.49 -10.99
C GLY A 111 0.76 -19.20 -10.19
N ARG A 112 0.39 -20.26 -9.48
CA ARG A 112 1.36 -21.18 -8.89
C ARG A 112 1.55 -22.29 -9.91
N GLU A 113 2.66 -22.24 -10.63
CA GLU A 113 3.32 -23.42 -11.19
C GLU A 113 4.62 -23.65 -10.43
#